data_AF-A0A1B9AG18-F1
#
_entry.id   AF-A0A1B9AG18-F1
#
_cell.length_a   1.000
_cell.length_b   1.000
_cell.length_c   1.000
_cell.angle_alpha   90.00
_cell.angle_beta   90.00
_cell.angle_gamma   90.00
#
_symmetry.space_group_name_H-M   'P 1'
#
loop_
_entity.id
_entity.type
_entity.pdbx_description
1 polymer ?
#
loop_
_entity_poly.entity_id
_entity_poly.type
_entity_poly.pdbx_seq_one_letter_code
_entity_poly.pdbx_strand_id
1 'polypeptide(L)'
;MIQLTKLSGGYDGKLIVRDLSFSVQKGELFGILGPNGSGKTTLLKMMSGIVPVSSGSMQIEGKEIKDYKPKELAKRLAVLPQMTPQAFSYTVKETVSLGRYAHQSGLFPIWTEEDEQAVNKAMERTGTIQFANTSLEELSGGERQRVFLAQALAQEPEILLLDEPTNHLDLSFQKELLDLLKKMASEAGLTVVSIFHDLNLASLYCDRLLLMEDGTMNGLGIPSEVLKEEPIQQVYKTAIHQRPHPEVPKPQMSILPEKAAKEETEIIIDGTCITHKDEFIALEAPVLLKTLSAGVIGAGWGWHRSFVNRHVDKNYWHDSYKEDMKGFLKQHHFDINETVGMMTAVHLRKAAYRFVEIEDVSVFVVVTAGVGNAVDVSRAVEHSRAFLPGTINTWVFANGYLSEEAFVQSVMTATEAKVKALFDKKVKDPLTHSWATGTSTDSVLIAATQRGAHQAFAGTISPLGQSIGKAVYECTIESLEKSGTGERI
;
A
#
# COMPACT_ATOMS: atom_id res chain seq x y z
N MET A 1 21.90 -10.92 21.24
CA MET A 1 21.16 -12.15 20.89
C MET A 1 20.30 -12.56 22.07
N ILE A 2 18.99 -12.67 21.84
CA ILE A 2 18.01 -13.20 22.80
C ILE A 2 17.60 -14.58 22.33
N GLN A 3 17.56 -15.57 23.23
CA GLN A 3 17.15 -16.93 22.91
C GLN A 3 16.15 -17.45 23.94
N LEU A 4 14.99 -17.90 23.47
CA LEU A 4 13.93 -18.51 24.25
C LEU A 4 13.84 -19.98 23.87
N THR A 5 13.80 -20.87 24.86
CA THR A 5 13.65 -22.32 24.64
C THR A 5 12.51 -22.84 25.50
N LYS A 6 11.42 -23.26 24.86
CA LYS A 6 10.20 -23.80 25.49
C LYS A 6 9.65 -22.92 26.62
N LEU A 7 9.76 -21.61 26.43
CA LEU A 7 9.43 -20.62 27.44
C LEU A 7 7.94 -20.67 27.79
N SER A 8 7.63 -20.86 29.07
CA SER A 8 6.25 -20.76 29.57
C SER A 8 6.19 -19.96 30.87
N GLY A 9 5.12 -19.20 31.06
CA GLY A 9 4.92 -18.39 32.26
C GLY A 9 3.66 -17.55 32.25
N GLY A 10 3.44 -16.80 33.32
CA GLY A 10 2.26 -15.97 33.51
C GLY A 10 2.09 -15.53 34.97
N TYR A 11 0.84 -15.32 35.38
CA TYR A 11 0.48 -14.75 36.68
C TYR A 11 -0.28 -15.78 37.52
N ASP A 12 -0.08 -15.77 38.84
CA ASP A 12 -0.83 -16.57 39.82
C ASP A 12 -0.95 -18.07 39.45
N GLY A 13 0.13 -18.64 38.92
CA GLY A 13 0.19 -20.05 38.48
C GLY A 13 -0.51 -20.34 37.15
N LYS A 14 -1.18 -19.36 36.52
CA LYS A 14 -1.80 -19.49 35.20
C LYS A 14 -0.77 -19.22 34.10
N LEU A 15 -0.57 -20.20 33.22
CA LEU A 15 0.26 -20.06 32.02
C LEU A 15 -0.46 -19.24 30.95
N ILE A 16 0.00 -18.01 30.77
CA ILE A 16 -0.43 -17.08 29.71
C ILE A 16 0.39 -17.28 28.46
N VAL A 17 1.70 -17.54 28.61
CA VAL A 17 2.62 -17.89 27.52
C VAL A 17 2.99 -19.36 27.67
N ARG A 18 2.98 -20.12 26.57
CA ARG A 18 3.12 -21.58 26.56
C ARG A 18 4.06 -22.02 25.44
N ASP A 19 5.12 -22.71 25.83
CA ASP A 19 6.08 -23.42 24.97
C ASP A 19 6.64 -22.60 23.79
N LEU A 20 7.04 -21.35 24.04
CA LEU A 20 7.63 -20.51 23.00
C LEU A 20 9.13 -20.77 22.82
N SER A 21 9.53 -21.07 21.59
CA SER A 21 10.93 -21.27 21.22
C SER A 21 11.30 -20.43 19.99
N PHE A 22 12.13 -19.41 20.18
CA PHE A 22 12.64 -18.56 19.10
C PHE A 22 13.85 -17.75 19.55
N SER A 23 14.48 -17.05 18.61
CA SER A 23 15.59 -16.13 18.89
C SER A 23 15.42 -14.80 18.18
N VAL A 24 15.93 -13.74 18.83
CA VAL A 24 16.08 -12.39 18.27
C VAL A 24 17.57 -12.09 18.10
N GLN A 25 17.95 -11.76 16.87
CA GLN A 25 19.30 -11.46 16.45
C GLN A 25 19.71 -10.04 16.87
N LYS A 26 21.02 -9.81 16.98
CA LYS A 26 21.55 -8.49 17.30
C LYS A 26 21.27 -7.51 16.15
N GLY A 27 20.81 -6.30 16.46
CA GLY A 27 20.48 -5.28 15.45
C GLY A 27 19.19 -5.56 14.67
N GLU A 28 18.39 -6.54 15.10
CA GLU A 28 17.10 -6.87 14.50
C GLU A 28 15.99 -5.99 15.09
N LEU A 29 15.08 -5.50 14.24
CA LEU A 29 13.78 -4.99 14.68
C LEU A 29 12.74 -6.11 14.57
N PHE A 30 12.44 -6.73 15.70
CA PHE A 30 11.56 -7.89 15.82
C PHE A 30 10.18 -7.48 16.30
N GLY A 31 9.16 -7.77 15.50
CA GLY A 31 7.77 -7.44 15.82
C GLY A 31 7.01 -8.61 16.46
N ILE A 32 6.18 -8.32 17.44
CA ILE A 32 5.24 -9.27 18.05
C ILE A 32 3.81 -8.83 17.71
N LEU A 33 3.06 -9.73 17.09
CA LEU A 33 1.69 -9.56 16.61
C LEU A 33 0.76 -10.57 17.28
N GLY A 34 -0.54 -10.33 17.16
CA GLY A 34 -1.60 -11.17 17.70
C GLY A 34 -2.75 -10.35 18.29
N PRO A 35 -3.94 -10.95 18.47
CA PRO A 35 -5.11 -10.28 19.02
C PRO A 35 -4.91 -9.91 20.49
N ASN A 36 -5.84 -9.13 21.05
CA ASN A 36 -5.84 -8.86 22.49
C ASN A 36 -5.99 -10.17 23.28
N GLY A 37 -5.25 -10.28 24.39
CA GLY A 37 -5.25 -11.50 25.20
C GLY A 37 -4.33 -12.63 24.71
N SER A 38 -3.67 -12.49 23.56
CA SER A 38 -2.73 -13.51 23.03
C SER A 38 -1.44 -13.71 23.85
N GLY A 39 -1.18 -12.85 24.83
CA GLY A 39 -0.02 -12.98 25.73
C GLY A 39 1.19 -12.11 25.37
N LYS A 40 1.12 -11.24 24.35
CA LYS A 40 2.23 -10.37 23.89
C LYS A 40 2.90 -9.57 25.02
N THR A 41 2.14 -8.76 25.76
CA THR A 41 2.65 -7.99 26.89
C THR A 41 3.21 -8.88 28.01
N THR A 42 2.66 -10.08 28.19
CA THR A 42 3.19 -11.03 29.19
C THR A 42 4.53 -11.58 28.74
N LEU A 43 4.67 -11.93 27.46
CA LEU A 43 5.94 -12.33 26.86
C LEU A 43 6.98 -11.21 27.00
N LEU A 44 6.63 -9.96 26.68
CA LEU A 44 7.55 -8.83 26.82
C LEU A 44 7.99 -8.62 28.28
N LYS A 45 7.07 -8.77 29.25
CA LYS A 45 7.37 -8.70 30.69
C LYS A 45 8.21 -9.88 31.20
N MET A 46 8.06 -11.06 30.60
CA MET A 46 8.96 -12.19 30.86
C MET A 46 10.34 -11.89 30.28
N MET A 47 10.41 -11.27 29.10
CA MET A 47 11.66 -10.87 28.46
C MET A 47 12.43 -9.79 29.22
N SER A 48 11.73 -8.92 29.96
CA SER A 48 12.35 -7.93 30.84
C SER A 48 12.71 -8.47 32.23
N GLY A 49 12.33 -9.71 32.56
CA GLY A 49 12.53 -10.32 33.87
C GLY A 49 11.54 -9.85 34.95
N ILE A 50 10.50 -9.09 34.60
CA ILE A 50 9.45 -8.64 35.54
C ILE A 50 8.51 -9.80 35.90
N VAL A 51 8.15 -10.62 34.91
CA VAL A 51 7.32 -11.82 35.12
C VAL A 51 8.22 -13.06 35.13
N PRO A 52 8.17 -13.90 36.18
CA PRO A 52 9.04 -15.06 36.28
C PRO A 52 8.70 -16.12 35.22
N VAL A 53 9.75 -16.81 34.77
CA VAL A 53 9.63 -17.98 33.89
C VAL A 53 9.22 -19.19 34.73
N SER A 54 8.12 -19.84 34.38
CA SER A 54 7.65 -21.06 35.06
C SER A 54 8.36 -22.31 34.57
N SER A 55 8.63 -22.42 33.27
CA SER A 55 9.38 -23.51 32.66
C SER A 55 10.05 -23.08 31.36
N GLY A 56 11.05 -23.86 30.93
CA GLY A 56 11.92 -23.49 29.81
C GLY A 56 13.06 -22.58 30.26
N SER A 57 13.69 -21.91 29.30
CA SER A 57 14.80 -20.98 29.57
C SER A 57 14.77 -19.75 28.67
N MET A 58 15.39 -18.69 29.16
CA MET A 58 15.58 -17.45 28.41
C MET A 58 16.97 -16.90 28.67
N GLN A 59 17.73 -16.74 27.59
CA GLN A 59 19.10 -16.26 27.63
C GLN A 59 19.23 -14.93 26.88
N ILE A 60 20.03 -14.04 27.46
CA ILE A 60 20.49 -12.79 26.84
C ILE A 60 22.01 -12.90 26.74
N GLU A 61 22.58 -12.77 25.54
CA GLU A 61 24.03 -12.90 25.31
C GLU A 61 24.63 -14.20 25.92
N GLY A 62 23.88 -15.31 25.86
CA GLY A 62 24.30 -16.62 26.36
C GLY A 62 24.20 -16.83 27.88
N LYS A 63 23.72 -15.84 28.65
CA LYS A 63 23.49 -15.96 30.10
C LYS A 63 22.00 -15.98 30.40
N GLU A 64 21.57 -16.87 31.30
CA GLU A 64 20.17 -16.97 31.72
C GLU A 64 19.71 -15.68 32.41
N ILE A 65 18.48 -15.23 32.10
CA ILE A 65 17.95 -13.96 32.62
C ILE A 65 17.93 -13.90 34.15
N LYS A 66 17.63 -15.04 34.80
CA LYS A 66 17.59 -15.19 36.27
C LYS A 66 18.96 -15.04 36.94
N ASP A 67 20.04 -15.21 36.19
CA ASP A 67 21.42 -15.14 36.71
C ASP A 67 22.00 -13.72 36.63
N TYR A 68 21.26 -12.77 36.02
CA TYR A 68 21.61 -11.36 36.04
C TYR A 68 21.21 -10.71 37.36
N LYS A 69 22.09 -9.88 37.92
CA LYS A 69 21.67 -8.94 38.96
C LYS A 69 20.78 -7.86 38.34
N PRO A 70 19.79 -7.30 39.08
CA PRO A 70 18.88 -6.28 38.52
C PRO A 70 19.59 -5.10 37.84
N LYS A 71 20.63 -4.54 38.47
CA LYS A 71 21.43 -3.46 37.86
C LYS A 71 22.23 -3.89 36.62
N GLU A 72 22.67 -5.15 36.57
CA GLU A 72 23.40 -5.68 35.41
C GLU A 72 22.46 -5.84 34.21
N LEU A 73 21.26 -6.38 34.44
CA LEU A 73 20.23 -6.51 33.41
C LEU A 73 19.77 -5.13 32.91
N ALA A 74 19.54 -4.19 33.84
CA ALA A 74 19.15 -2.81 33.54
C ALA A 74 20.25 -1.98 32.87
N LYS A 75 21.47 -2.49 32.65
CA LYS A 75 22.46 -1.85 31.76
C LYS A 75 22.38 -2.38 30.33
N ARG A 76 21.82 -3.57 30.13
CA ARG A 76 21.73 -4.23 28.82
C ARG A 76 20.37 -4.07 28.17
N LEU A 77 19.32 -4.01 28.97
CA LEU A 77 17.93 -4.04 28.52
C LEU A 77 17.16 -2.84 29.07
N ALA A 78 16.54 -2.08 28.18
CA ALA A 78 15.59 -1.03 28.53
C ALA A 78 14.18 -1.42 28.09
N VAL A 79 13.18 -0.97 28.84
CA VAL A 79 11.77 -1.13 28.48
C VAL A 79 11.17 0.26 28.33
N LEU A 80 10.50 0.51 27.21
CA LEU A 80 9.61 1.64 27.04
C LEU A 80 8.18 1.16 27.34
N PRO A 81 7.63 1.42 28.53
CA PRO A 81 6.28 1.01 28.87
C PRO A 81 5.25 1.87 28.12
N GLN A 82 4.03 1.36 28.04
CA GLN A 82 2.87 2.17 27.66
C GLN A 82 2.73 3.34 28.66
N MET A 83 2.50 4.55 28.14
CA MET A 83 2.49 5.76 28.94
C MET A 83 1.44 5.71 30.05
N THR A 84 1.87 5.89 31.30
CA THR A 84 0.98 6.17 32.44
C THR A 84 1.08 7.65 32.83
N PRO A 85 -0.02 8.30 33.26
CA PRO A 85 0.05 9.64 33.83
C PRO A 85 1.02 9.67 35.02
N GLN A 86 1.97 10.59 35.03
CA GLN A 86 2.85 10.80 36.18
C GLN A 86 2.16 11.72 37.20
N ALA A 87 2.47 11.51 38.49
CA ALA A 87 1.94 12.30 39.60
C ALA A 87 2.78 13.55 39.93
N PHE A 88 3.93 13.74 39.27
CA PHE A 88 4.90 14.79 39.57
C PHE A 88 5.40 15.48 38.28
N SER A 89 5.58 16.80 38.35
CA SER A 89 6.10 17.62 37.26
C SER A 89 7.63 17.60 37.27
N TYR A 90 8.22 16.82 36.36
CA TYR A 90 9.66 16.84 36.05
C TYR A 90 9.90 17.64 34.76
N THR A 91 11.08 18.24 34.63
CA THR A 91 11.55 18.71 33.33
C THR A 91 11.90 17.54 32.43
N VAL A 92 11.94 17.79 31.12
CA VAL A 92 12.37 16.78 30.13
C VAL A 92 13.76 16.25 30.46
N LYS A 93 14.73 17.13 30.72
CA LYS A 93 16.10 16.70 31.01
C LYS A 93 16.17 15.84 32.27
N GLU A 94 15.48 16.23 33.34
CA GLU A 94 15.40 15.41 34.56
C GLU A 94 14.80 14.03 34.27
N THR A 95 13.74 13.96 33.46
CA THR A 95 13.11 12.69 33.06
C THR A 95 14.10 11.80 32.31
N VAL A 96 14.85 12.34 31.35
CA VAL A 96 15.85 11.59 30.58
C VAL A 96 17.01 11.15 31.48
N SER A 97 17.44 12.01 32.40
CA SER A 97 18.51 11.71 33.37
C SER A 97 18.22 10.49 34.25
N LEU A 98 16.94 10.18 34.52
CA LEU A 98 16.55 8.96 35.23
C LEU A 98 17.02 7.67 34.51
N GLY A 99 17.24 7.71 33.19
CA GLY A 99 17.82 6.60 32.42
C GLY A 99 19.22 6.20 32.88
N ARG A 100 19.96 7.08 33.57
CA ARG A 100 21.31 6.81 34.10
C ARG A 100 21.31 6.11 35.46
N TYR A 101 20.15 5.86 36.06
CA TYR A 101 20.06 5.24 37.40
C TYR A 101 20.80 3.91 37.52
N ALA A 102 20.77 3.06 36.48
CA ALA A 102 21.47 1.78 36.48
C ALA A 102 23.01 1.92 36.48
N HIS A 103 23.53 3.05 35.97
CA HIS A 103 24.96 3.35 35.89
C HIS A 103 25.53 3.97 37.16
N GLN A 104 24.67 4.56 37.99
CA GLN A 104 25.04 5.15 39.27
C GLN A 104 25.47 4.09 40.30
N SER A 105 26.66 4.29 40.88
CA SER A 105 27.28 3.43 41.90
C SER A 105 27.53 4.16 43.22
N GLY A 106 27.37 3.47 44.35
CA GLY A 106 27.62 4.00 45.70
C GLY A 106 26.35 4.42 46.45
N LEU A 107 26.52 4.81 47.73
CA LEU A 107 25.44 5.32 48.59
C LEU A 107 25.03 6.77 48.24
N PHE A 108 25.96 7.53 47.67
CA PHE A 108 25.77 8.91 47.21
C PHE A 108 26.35 9.04 45.80
N PRO A 109 25.59 8.62 44.77
CA PRO A 109 26.07 8.70 43.40
C PRO A 109 26.28 10.16 42.99
N ILE A 110 27.43 10.44 42.37
CA ILE A 110 27.79 11.75 41.83
C ILE A 110 27.49 11.72 40.33
N TRP A 111 26.83 12.76 39.83
CA TRP A 111 26.58 12.93 38.40
C TRP A 111 27.91 13.10 37.65
N THR A 112 28.16 12.28 36.64
CA THR A 112 29.42 12.28 35.88
C THR A 112 29.29 13.00 34.54
N GLU A 113 30.42 13.35 33.92
CA GLU A 113 30.43 13.87 32.56
C GLU A 113 29.91 12.85 31.54
N GLU A 114 30.18 11.55 31.77
CA GLU A 114 29.65 10.46 30.95
C GLU A 114 28.11 10.38 31.01
N ASP A 115 27.51 10.60 32.19
CA ASP A 115 26.06 10.66 32.35
C ASP A 115 25.46 11.85 31.59
N GLU A 116 26.08 13.02 31.71
CA GLU A 116 25.68 14.23 30.99
C GLU A 116 25.74 14.04 29.47
N GLN A 117 26.83 13.45 28.95
CA GLN A 117 26.99 13.14 27.53
C GLN A 117 25.96 12.13 27.04
N ALA A 118 25.70 11.07 27.81
CA ALA A 118 24.71 10.05 27.45
C ALA A 118 23.28 10.64 27.37
N VAL A 119 22.91 11.50 28.32
CA VAL A 119 21.62 12.20 28.33
C VAL A 119 21.49 13.12 27.11
N ASN A 120 22.47 13.99 26.87
CA ASN A 120 22.42 14.93 25.76
C ASN A 120 22.37 14.20 24.40
N LYS A 121 23.19 13.16 24.22
CA LYS A 121 23.18 12.33 23.01
C LYS A 121 21.84 11.62 22.79
N ALA A 122 21.21 11.14 23.86
CA ALA A 122 19.88 10.52 23.75
C ALA A 122 18.83 11.54 23.33
N MET A 123 18.83 12.73 23.94
CA MET A 123 17.90 13.82 23.61
C MET A 123 18.09 14.34 22.18
N GLU A 124 19.32 14.45 21.70
CA GLU A 124 19.63 14.82 20.32
C GLU A 124 19.07 13.78 19.33
N ARG A 125 19.30 12.49 19.60
CA ARG A 125 18.83 11.39 18.74
C ARG A 125 17.31 11.34 18.63
N THR A 126 16.60 11.70 19.69
CA THR A 126 15.14 11.73 19.73
C THR A 126 14.55 13.10 19.40
N GLY A 127 15.37 14.11 19.07
CA GLY A 127 14.90 15.46 18.75
C GLY A 127 14.17 16.15 19.91
N THR A 128 14.58 15.88 21.16
CA THR A 128 13.96 16.43 22.38
C THR A 128 14.86 17.43 23.11
N ILE A 129 16.07 17.69 22.62
CA ILE A 129 17.04 18.58 23.27
C ILE A 129 16.51 20.01 23.43
N GLN A 130 15.72 20.52 22.47
CA GLN A 130 15.13 21.86 22.59
C GLN A 130 14.11 22.00 23.73
N PHE A 131 13.58 20.88 24.25
CA PHE A 131 12.61 20.87 25.34
C PHE A 131 13.26 20.61 26.71
N ALA A 132 14.59 20.63 26.82
CA ALA A 132 15.31 20.18 28.02
C ALA A 132 14.80 20.77 29.34
N ASN A 133 14.45 22.06 29.35
CA ASN A 133 13.98 22.77 30.55
C ASN A 133 12.45 22.90 30.62
N THR A 134 11.72 22.34 29.65
CA THR A 134 10.27 22.34 29.58
C THR A 134 9.71 21.28 30.53
N SER A 135 8.55 21.54 31.14
CA SER A 135 7.85 20.52 31.92
C SER A 135 7.31 19.42 31.02
N LEU A 136 7.39 18.17 31.48
CA LEU A 136 6.85 17.01 30.75
C LEU A 136 5.33 17.12 30.51
N GLU A 137 4.61 17.85 31.36
CA GLU A 137 3.15 18.06 31.27
C GLU A 137 2.76 19.03 30.15
N GLU A 138 3.69 19.88 29.71
CA GLU A 138 3.47 20.85 28.63
C GLU A 138 3.63 20.23 27.23
N LEU A 139 4.18 19.01 27.16
CA LEU A 139 4.43 18.32 25.91
C LEU A 139 3.18 17.62 25.35
N SER A 140 3.08 17.58 24.02
CA SER A 140 2.13 16.70 23.34
C SER A 140 2.44 15.22 23.65
N GLY A 141 1.46 14.34 23.39
CA GLY A 141 1.65 12.90 23.59
C GLY A 141 2.84 12.32 22.82
N GLY A 142 3.05 12.76 21.57
CA GLY A 142 4.16 12.33 20.73
C GLY A 142 5.52 12.83 21.21
N GLU A 143 5.62 14.09 21.61
CA GLU A 143 6.85 14.64 22.21
C GLU A 143 7.20 13.92 23.51
N ARG A 144 6.21 13.69 24.37
CA ARG A 144 6.38 12.96 25.62
C ARG A 144 6.84 11.52 25.37
N GLN A 145 6.35 10.85 24.34
CA GLN A 145 6.84 9.52 23.93
C GLN A 145 8.30 9.55 23.50
N ARG A 146 8.73 10.57 22.75
CA ARG A 146 10.15 10.76 22.39
C ARG A 146 11.03 11.01 23.61
N VAL A 147 10.52 11.72 24.63
CA VAL A 147 11.25 11.90 25.90
C VAL A 147 11.45 10.58 26.63
N PHE A 148 10.41 9.73 26.72
CA PHE A 148 10.56 8.41 27.33
C PHE A 148 11.46 7.48 26.52
N LEU A 149 11.43 7.57 25.19
CA LEU A 149 12.43 6.89 24.36
C LEU A 149 13.84 7.41 24.66
N ALA A 150 14.03 8.72 24.78
CA ALA A 150 15.31 9.31 25.14
C ALA A 150 15.80 8.81 26.50
N GLN A 151 14.92 8.72 27.49
CA GLN A 151 15.21 8.14 28.80
C GLN A 151 15.70 6.69 28.67
N ALA A 152 14.99 5.86 27.91
CA ALA A 152 15.39 4.47 27.65
C ALA A 152 16.73 4.38 26.93
N LEU A 153 17.02 5.30 26.00
CA LEU A 153 18.27 5.34 25.24
C LEU A 153 19.44 5.91 26.04
N ALA A 154 19.19 6.82 27.00
CA ALA A 154 20.21 7.34 27.90
C ALA A 154 20.78 6.23 28.80
N GLN A 155 20.04 5.15 29.01
CA GLN A 155 20.51 3.92 29.66
C GLN A 155 21.60 3.19 28.85
N GLU A 156 21.76 3.53 27.57
CA GLU A 156 22.65 2.87 26.60
C GLU A 156 22.43 1.35 26.49
N PRO A 157 21.19 0.90 26.25
CA PRO A 157 20.88 -0.52 26.20
C PRO A 157 21.41 -1.17 24.92
N GLU A 158 21.68 -2.47 25.00
CA GLU A 158 21.89 -3.35 23.83
C GLU A 158 20.55 -3.86 23.27
N ILE A 159 19.51 -3.91 24.13
CA ILE A 159 18.16 -4.40 23.83
C ILE A 159 17.12 -3.38 24.29
N LEU A 160 16.22 -2.99 23.39
CA LEU A 160 15.08 -2.14 23.68
C LEU A 160 13.78 -2.93 23.50
N LEU A 161 12.99 -3.05 24.57
CA LEU A 161 11.67 -3.66 24.56
C LEU A 161 10.60 -2.56 24.53
N LEU A 162 9.63 -2.69 23.63
CA LEU A 162 8.59 -1.69 23.39
C LEU A 162 7.21 -2.35 23.46
N ASP A 163 6.37 -1.86 24.36
CA ASP A 163 4.96 -2.29 24.43
C ASP A 163 4.09 -1.26 23.73
N GLU A 164 3.66 -1.57 22.51
CA GLU A 164 2.74 -0.77 21.69
C GLU A 164 3.18 0.71 21.55
N PRO A 165 4.42 0.98 21.10
CA PRO A 165 5.03 2.31 21.21
C PRO A 165 4.40 3.37 20.30
N THR A 166 3.57 2.95 19.34
CA THR A 166 2.87 3.79 18.36
C THR A 166 1.43 4.10 18.73
N ASN A 167 0.89 3.51 19.80
CA ASN A 167 -0.49 3.75 20.24
C ASN A 167 -0.66 5.21 20.66
N HIS A 168 -1.81 5.80 20.30
CA HIS A 168 -2.16 7.21 20.56
C HIS A 168 -1.26 8.27 19.90
N LEU A 169 -0.38 7.88 18.97
CA LEU A 169 0.39 8.78 18.13
C LEU A 169 -0.32 9.05 16.80
N ASP A 170 -0.17 10.26 16.27
CA ASP A 170 -0.55 10.54 14.88
C ASP A 170 0.42 9.91 13.88
N LEU A 171 0.04 9.89 12.60
CA LEU A 171 0.80 9.22 11.55
C LEU A 171 2.23 9.78 11.38
N SER A 172 2.43 11.09 11.53
CA SER A 172 3.76 11.69 11.45
C SER A 172 4.66 11.19 12.56
N PHE A 173 4.19 11.20 13.81
CA PHE A 173 4.99 10.75 14.95
C PHE A 173 5.21 9.23 14.94
N GLN A 174 4.23 8.44 14.49
CA GLN A 174 4.43 7.00 14.30
C GLN A 174 5.57 6.73 13.32
N LYS A 175 5.57 7.41 12.17
CA LYS A 175 6.62 7.27 11.16
C LYS A 175 7.99 7.68 11.71
N GLU A 176 8.10 8.87 12.32
CA GLU A 176 9.37 9.36 12.88
C GLU A 176 9.96 8.39 13.92
N LEU A 177 9.12 7.88 14.81
CA LEU A 177 9.52 6.93 15.84
C LEU A 177 10.03 5.62 15.22
N LEU A 178 9.29 5.05 14.28
CA LEU A 178 9.66 3.78 13.65
C LEU A 178 10.88 3.92 12.74
N ASP A 179 11.02 5.03 12.01
CA ASP A 179 12.20 5.36 11.23
C ASP A 179 13.45 5.45 12.14
N LEU A 180 13.33 6.12 13.29
CA LEU A 180 14.39 6.21 14.28
C LEU A 180 14.78 4.82 14.81
N LEU A 181 13.80 4.02 15.25
CA LEU A 181 14.05 2.67 15.75
C LEU A 181 14.70 1.79 14.70
N LYS A 182 14.24 1.87 13.44
CA LYS A 182 14.81 1.10 12.34
C LYS A 182 16.27 1.49 12.08
N LYS A 183 16.55 2.80 12.04
CA LYS A 183 17.90 3.33 11.88
C LYS A 183 18.83 2.89 13.01
N MET A 184 18.36 2.94 14.26
CA MET A 184 19.15 2.51 15.42
C MET A 184 19.44 1.01 15.40
N ALA A 185 18.49 0.20 14.94
CA ALA A 185 18.69 -1.23 14.78
C ALA A 185 19.74 -1.53 13.70
N SER A 186 19.60 -0.92 12.51
CA SER A 186 20.47 -1.21 11.37
C SER A 186 21.87 -0.60 11.47
N GLU A 187 22.01 0.62 12.03
CA GLU A 187 23.29 1.36 12.03
C GLU A 187 24.03 1.25 13.37
N ALA A 188 23.30 1.25 14.49
CA ALA A 188 23.90 1.25 15.83
C ALA A 188 23.88 -0.14 16.50
N GLY A 189 23.32 -1.15 15.84
CA GLY A 189 23.27 -2.54 16.35
C GLY A 189 22.37 -2.72 17.57
N LEU A 190 21.44 -1.78 17.82
CA LEU A 190 20.43 -1.90 18.88
C LEU A 190 19.45 -3.01 18.53
N THR A 191 19.24 -3.95 19.43
CA THR A 191 18.21 -4.99 19.23
C THR A 191 16.87 -4.45 19.70
N VAL A 192 15.85 -4.44 18.85
CA VAL A 192 14.53 -3.89 19.18
C VAL A 192 13.48 -4.99 19.13
N VAL A 193 12.73 -5.16 20.21
CA VAL A 193 11.57 -6.06 20.26
C VAL A 193 10.34 -5.22 20.56
N SER A 194 9.40 -5.17 19.64
CA SER A 194 8.24 -4.29 19.75
C SER A 194 6.93 -5.02 19.49
N ILE A 195 5.93 -4.73 20.32
CA ILE A 195 4.55 -5.17 20.08
C ILE A 195 3.87 -4.20 19.13
N PHE A 196 3.17 -4.73 18.12
CA PHE A 196 2.41 -3.94 17.15
C PHE A 196 0.95 -4.39 17.12
N HIS A 197 0.04 -3.43 16.92
CA HIS A 197 -1.35 -3.70 16.56
C HIS A 197 -1.61 -3.56 15.07
N ASP A 198 -0.92 -2.63 14.43
CA ASP A 198 -1.04 -2.38 13.00
C ASP A 198 -0.13 -3.34 12.22
N LEU A 199 -0.76 -4.25 11.47
CA LEU A 199 -0.07 -5.23 10.63
C LEU A 199 0.77 -4.57 9.53
N ASN A 200 0.33 -3.42 9.00
CA ASN A 200 1.03 -2.69 7.96
C ASN A 200 2.29 -2.01 8.51
N LEU A 201 2.21 -1.37 9.68
CA LEU A 201 3.41 -0.82 10.34
C LEU A 201 4.43 -1.92 10.66
N ALA A 202 3.96 -3.06 11.19
CA ALA A 202 4.83 -4.20 11.47
C ALA A 202 5.48 -4.73 10.18
N SER A 203 4.71 -4.83 9.09
CA SER A 203 5.20 -5.25 7.77
C SER A 203 6.32 -4.37 7.23
N LEU A 204 6.14 -3.05 7.32
CA LEU A 204 7.06 -2.05 6.80
C LEU A 204 8.40 -2.04 7.56
N TYR A 205 8.34 -2.07 8.90
CA TYR A 205 9.51 -1.77 9.73
C TYR A 205 10.23 -3.00 10.28
N CYS A 206 9.52 -4.09 10.54
CA CYS A 206 10.11 -5.29 11.16
C CYS A 206 10.92 -6.11 10.15
N ASP A 207 12.03 -6.64 10.65
CA ASP A 207 12.84 -7.63 9.95
C ASP A 207 12.17 -9.00 10.01
N ARG A 208 11.71 -9.39 11.19
CA ARG A 208 10.92 -10.60 11.43
C ARG A 208 9.76 -10.34 12.38
N LEU A 209 8.75 -11.19 12.28
CA LEU A 209 7.52 -11.12 13.04
C LEU A 209 7.27 -12.44 13.76
N LEU A 210 6.75 -12.34 14.99
CA LEU A 210 6.11 -13.41 15.73
C LEU A 210 4.60 -13.14 15.76
N LEU A 211 3.80 -14.04 15.19
CA LEU A 211 2.34 -14.02 15.31
C LEU A 211 1.92 -14.94 16.46
N MET A 212 1.28 -14.35 17.48
CA MET A 212 0.82 -15.07 18.67
C MET A 212 -0.69 -15.26 18.68
N GLU A 213 -1.13 -16.40 19.21
CA GLU A 213 -2.53 -16.70 19.49
C GLU A 213 -2.61 -17.57 20.75
N ASP A 214 -3.48 -17.20 21.69
CA ASP A 214 -3.73 -17.93 22.96
C ASP A 214 -2.47 -18.38 23.72
N GLY A 215 -1.43 -17.53 23.72
CA GLY A 215 -0.17 -17.79 24.43
C GLY A 215 0.86 -18.62 23.67
N THR A 216 0.56 -19.01 22.43
CA THR A 216 1.39 -19.87 21.59
C THR A 216 1.83 -19.15 20.32
N MET A 217 2.80 -19.73 19.61
CA MET A 217 3.30 -19.22 18.34
C MET A 217 2.49 -19.81 17.18
N ASN A 218 1.83 -18.94 16.41
CA ASN A 218 1.12 -19.32 15.18
C ASN A 218 2.01 -19.06 13.92
N GLY A 219 2.89 -18.06 13.97
CA GLY A 219 3.84 -17.80 12.87
C GLY A 219 5.14 -17.14 13.32
N LEU A 220 6.24 -17.44 12.64
CA LEU A 220 7.55 -16.82 12.86
C LEU A 220 8.32 -16.74 11.54
N GLY A 221 8.76 -15.55 11.15
CA GLY A 221 9.46 -15.37 9.87
C GLY A 221 9.53 -13.92 9.44
N ILE A 222 9.93 -13.69 8.19
CA ILE A 222 9.85 -12.34 7.60
C ILE A 222 8.39 -11.95 7.34
N PRO A 223 8.06 -10.65 7.16
CA PRO A 223 6.67 -10.22 6.97
C PRO A 223 5.88 -10.95 5.87
N SER A 224 6.50 -11.27 4.73
CA SER A 224 5.85 -12.01 3.63
C SER A 224 5.55 -13.48 3.96
N GLU A 225 6.24 -14.07 4.93
CA GLU A 225 6.01 -15.45 5.38
C GLU A 225 4.87 -15.50 6.41
N VAL A 226 4.82 -14.50 7.31
CA VAL A 226 3.90 -14.46 8.46
C VAL A 226 2.57 -13.81 8.10
N LEU A 227 2.57 -12.71 7.33
CA LEU A 227 1.38 -11.92 7.05
C LEU A 227 0.64 -12.40 5.80
N LYS A 228 0.25 -13.68 5.79
CA LYS A 228 -0.59 -14.28 4.75
C LYS A 228 -2.07 -14.15 5.10
N GLU A 229 -2.93 -14.06 4.09
CA GLU A 229 -4.38 -13.88 4.30
C GLU A 229 -4.98 -14.92 5.26
N GLU A 230 -4.83 -16.22 4.96
CA GLU A 230 -5.47 -17.30 5.74
C GLU A 230 -5.05 -17.32 7.22
N PRO A 231 -3.74 -17.34 7.58
CA PRO A 231 -3.31 -17.30 8.99
C PRO A 231 -3.81 -16.05 9.73
N ILE A 232 -3.76 -14.88 9.08
CA ILE A 232 -4.21 -13.63 9.72
C ILE A 232 -5.72 -13.64 9.93
N GLN A 233 -6.49 -14.11 8.95
CA GLN A 233 -7.95 -14.23 9.08
C GLN A 233 -8.35 -15.19 10.21
N GLN A 234 -7.62 -16.30 10.38
CA GLN A 234 -7.85 -17.25 11.48
C GLN A 234 -7.55 -16.61 12.85
N VAL A 235 -6.36 -16.01 13.00
CA VAL A 235 -5.89 -15.43 14.27
C VAL A 235 -6.70 -14.20 14.71
N TYR A 236 -7.04 -13.31 13.77
CA TYR A 236 -7.76 -12.07 14.08
C TYR A 236 -9.27 -12.18 13.86
N LYS A 237 -9.78 -13.32 13.35
CA LYS A 237 -11.21 -13.57 13.09
C LYS A 237 -11.85 -12.45 12.26
N THR A 238 -11.12 -11.97 11.25
CA THR A 238 -11.50 -10.81 10.43
C THR A 238 -11.11 -11.06 8.99
N ALA A 239 -12.00 -10.76 8.05
CA ALA A 239 -11.70 -10.81 6.63
C ALA A 239 -10.70 -9.72 6.25
N ILE A 240 -9.59 -10.12 5.65
CA ILE A 240 -8.57 -9.22 5.12
C ILE A 240 -8.23 -9.58 3.69
N HIS A 241 -7.73 -8.59 2.96
CA HIS A 241 -7.11 -8.79 1.66
C HIS A 241 -5.66 -8.34 1.71
N GLN A 242 -4.77 -9.19 1.23
CA GLN A 242 -3.34 -8.93 1.11
C GLN A 242 -3.02 -8.47 -0.30
N ARG A 243 -2.27 -7.38 -0.40
CA ARG A 243 -1.70 -6.88 -1.65
C ARG A 243 -0.22 -6.56 -1.47
N PRO A 244 0.57 -6.52 -2.55
CA PRO A 244 1.88 -5.90 -2.48
C PRO A 244 1.73 -4.41 -2.17
N HIS A 245 2.59 -3.88 -1.30
CA HIS A 245 2.68 -2.44 -1.08
C HIS A 245 3.13 -1.76 -2.39
N PRO A 246 2.53 -0.61 -2.78
CA PRO A 246 2.78 0.01 -4.08
C PRO A 246 4.23 0.47 -4.30
N GLU A 247 4.94 0.84 -3.24
CA GLU A 247 6.29 1.42 -3.34
C GLU A 247 7.42 0.54 -2.80
N VAL A 248 7.12 -0.50 -2.00
CA VAL A 248 8.14 -1.31 -1.33
C VAL A 248 7.79 -2.80 -1.41
N PRO A 249 8.77 -3.72 -1.40
CA PRO A 249 8.52 -5.17 -1.50
C PRO A 249 8.05 -5.76 -0.17
N LYS A 250 6.96 -5.21 0.38
CA LYS A 250 6.34 -5.61 1.64
C LYS A 250 4.86 -5.88 1.42
N PRO A 251 4.26 -6.84 2.14
CA PRO A 251 2.83 -7.06 2.05
C PRO A 251 2.06 -5.94 2.77
N GLN A 252 0.91 -5.56 2.21
CA GLN A 252 -0.04 -4.61 2.77
C GLN A 252 -1.39 -5.30 2.95
N MET A 253 -2.02 -5.11 4.11
CA MET A 253 -3.31 -5.66 4.46
C MET A 253 -4.38 -4.57 4.43
N SER A 254 -5.51 -4.87 3.82
CA SER A 254 -6.74 -4.09 3.90
C SER A 254 -7.81 -4.91 4.59
N ILE A 255 -8.50 -4.31 5.57
CA ILE A 255 -9.67 -4.93 6.20
C ILE A 255 -10.81 -4.90 5.19
N LEU A 256 -11.47 -6.04 5.01
CA LEU A 256 -12.67 -6.12 4.19
C LEU A 256 -13.89 -5.95 5.10
N PRO A 257 -14.74 -4.93 4.88
CA PRO A 257 -16.01 -4.88 5.58
C PRO A 257 -16.84 -6.11 5.23
N GLU A 258 -17.71 -6.54 6.15
CA GLU A 258 -18.72 -7.53 5.81
C GLU A 258 -19.46 -7.04 4.56
N LYS A 259 -19.59 -7.91 3.55
CA LYS A 259 -20.34 -7.57 2.35
C LYS A 259 -21.72 -7.09 2.80
N ALA A 260 -22.00 -5.80 2.65
CA ALA A 260 -23.35 -5.28 2.78
C ALA A 260 -24.21 -6.18 1.91
N ALA A 261 -25.17 -6.86 2.52
CA ALA A 261 -25.92 -7.94 1.90
C ALA A 261 -26.39 -7.50 0.51
N LYS A 262 -25.79 -8.09 -0.53
CA LYS A 262 -26.29 -8.13 -1.91
C LYS A 262 -26.93 -6.81 -2.36
N GLU A 263 -26.13 -5.87 -2.87
CA GLU A 263 -26.64 -4.97 -3.90
C GLU A 263 -26.85 -5.81 -5.18
N GLU A 264 -27.94 -6.57 -5.16
CA GLU A 264 -28.40 -7.56 -6.14
C GLU A 264 -29.01 -6.93 -7.39
N THR A 265 -29.11 -5.60 -7.43
CA THR A 265 -29.52 -4.90 -8.64
C THR A 265 -28.43 -5.06 -9.69
N GLU A 266 -28.77 -5.80 -10.74
CA GLU A 266 -27.99 -5.88 -11.95
C GLU A 266 -27.83 -4.46 -12.52
N ILE A 267 -26.58 -4.04 -12.67
CA ILE A 267 -26.24 -2.75 -13.25
C ILE A 267 -25.70 -3.03 -14.64
N ILE A 268 -26.37 -2.45 -15.62
CA ILE A 268 -25.99 -2.55 -17.02
C ILE A 268 -25.43 -1.20 -17.44
N ILE A 269 -24.16 -1.19 -17.84
CA ILE A 269 -23.53 -0.09 -18.55
C ILE A 269 -23.80 -0.29 -20.03
N ASP A 270 -24.43 0.69 -20.66
CA ASP A 270 -24.78 0.69 -22.07
C ASP A 270 -24.76 2.12 -22.67
N GLY A 271 -25.33 2.28 -23.88
CA GLY A 271 -25.37 3.56 -24.58
C GLY A 271 -26.19 4.66 -23.87
N THR A 272 -27.07 4.31 -22.94
CA THR A 272 -27.86 5.31 -22.17
C THR A 272 -26.99 6.12 -21.22
N CYS A 273 -25.81 5.61 -20.85
CA CYS A 273 -24.84 6.30 -20.01
C CYS A 273 -23.97 7.30 -20.79
N ILE A 274 -24.05 7.34 -22.13
CA ILE A 274 -23.21 8.23 -22.96
C ILE A 274 -23.84 9.61 -23.11
N THR A 275 -23.02 10.64 -22.89
CA THR A 275 -23.27 12.01 -23.34
C THR A 275 -22.29 12.39 -24.44
N HIS A 276 -22.82 12.96 -25.53
CA HIS A 276 -22.01 13.44 -26.64
C HIS A 276 -22.10 14.97 -26.75
N LYS A 277 -20.94 15.64 -26.74
CA LYS A 277 -20.79 17.07 -27.03
C LYS A 277 -19.72 17.27 -28.09
N ASP A 278 -19.64 18.47 -28.66
CA ASP A 278 -18.63 18.76 -29.68
C ASP A 278 -17.20 18.67 -29.11
N GLU A 279 -17.00 19.07 -27.85
CA GLU A 279 -15.69 19.08 -27.17
C GLU A 279 -15.32 17.76 -26.47
N PHE A 280 -16.29 16.95 -26.08
CA PHE A 280 -16.04 15.67 -25.39
C PHE A 280 -17.15 14.64 -25.59
N ILE A 281 -16.79 13.37 -25.49
CA ILE A 281 -17.71 12.26 -25.23
C ILE A 281 -17.46 11.80 -23.80
N ALA A 282 -18.53 11.59 -23.05
CA ALA A 282 -18.46 11.12 -21.67
C ALA A 282 -19.38 9.92 -21.45
N LEU A 283 -18.97 9.02 -20.56
CA LEU A 283 -19.84 8.03 -19.95
C LEU A 283 -19.92 8.30 -18.45
N GLU A 284 -21.14 8.40 -17.92
CA GLU A 284 -21.41 8.51 -16.48
C GLU A 284 -22.04 7.21 -15.99
N ALA A 285 -21.29 6.45 -15.20
CA ALA A 285 -21.78 5.21 -14.63
C ALA A 285 -22.72 5.49 -13.45
N PRO A 286 -23.78 4.69 -13.24
CA PRO A 286 -24.67 4.84 -12.09
C PRO A 286 -23.98 4.47 -10.75
N VAL A 287 -22.83 3.79 -10.82
CA VAL A 287 -22.02 3.39 -9.67
C VAL A 287 -20.53 3.56 -9.99
N LEU A 288 -19.69 3.54 -8.95
CA LEU A 288 -18.25 3.45 -9.14
C LEU A 288 -17.89 2.09 -9.74
N LEU A 289 -17.16 2.12 -10.85
CA LEU A 289 -16.63 0.94 -11.51
C LEU A 289 -15.19 0.72 -11.09
N LYS A 290 -14.81 -0.53 -10.82
CA LYS A 290 -13.40 -0.88 -10.64
C LYS A 290 -12.74 -0.82 -12.01
N THR A 291 -11.69 -0.02 -12.14
CA THR A 291 -11.11 0.33 -13.43
C THR A 291 -9.60 0.09 -13.41
N LEU A 292 -9.09 -0.46 -14.51
CA LEU A 292 -7.68 -0.44 -14.91
C LEU A 292 -7.56 0.42 -16.17
N SER A 293 -6.77 1.50 -16.10
CA SER A 293 -6.76 2.53 -17.16
C SER A 293 -5.36 2.99 -17.52
N ALA A 294 -5.14 3.25 -18.82
CA ALA A 294 -4.00 3.97 -19.36
C ALA A 294 -4.30 5.46 -19.66
N GLY A 295 -5.37 6.02 -19.08
CA GLY A 295 -5.78 7.40 -19.29
C GLY A 295 -4.78 8.45 -18.81
N VAL A 296 -4.92 9.67 -19.30
CA VAL A 296 -4.13 10.85 -18.89
C VAL A 296 -4.38 11.19 -17.42
N ILE A 297 -5.64 11.11 -17.00
CA ILE A 297 -6.13 11.24 -15.63
C ILE A 297 -6.76 9.90 -15.21
N GLY A 298 -6.55 9.48 -13.97
CA GLY A 298 -7.06 8.20 -13.47
C GLY A 298 -6.31 6.98 -14.02
N ALA A 299 -4.99 7.10 -14.23
CA ALA A 299 -4.14 5.99 -14.68
C ALA A 299 -3.92 4.95 -13.57
N GLY A 300 -3.79 3.68 -13.97
CA GLY A 300 -3.62 2.55 -13.07
C GLY A 300 -4.95 2.01 -12.54
N TRP A 301 -4.93 1.49 -11.32
CA TRP A 301 -6.11 0.96 -10.63
C TRP A 301 -6.87 2.07 -9.90
N GLY A 302 -8.19 2.06 -9.99
CA GLY A 302 -9.04 2.94 -9.19
C GLY A 302 -10.52 2.62 -9.32
N TRP A 303 -11.34 3.38 -8.58
CA TRP A 303 -12.80 3.34 -8.67
C TRP A 303 -13.27 4.62 -9.34
N HIS A 304 -13.92 4.52 -10.48
CA HIS A 304 -14.27 5.67 -11.31
C HIS A 304 -15.74 5.63 -11.72
N ARG A 305 -16.39 6.79 -11.74
CA ARG A 305 -17.78 6.97 -12.18
C ARG A 305 -17.84 7.58 -13.58
N SER A 306 -16.99 8.56 -13.83
CA SER A 306 -17.00 9.37 -15.05
C SER A 306 -15.85 8.96 -15.96
N PHE A 307 -16.11 8.86 -17.26
CA PHE A 307 -15.12 8.51 -18.27
C PHE A 307 -15.22 9.52 -19.39
N VAL A 308 -14.17 10.29 -19.63
CA VAL A 308 -14.21 11.45 -20.52
C VAL A 308 -13.13 11.35 -21.56
N ASN A 309 -13.50 11.47 -22.84
CA ASN A 309 -12.56 11.58 -23.95
C ASN A 309 -12.75 12.95 -24.60
N ARG A 310 -11.77 13.83 -24.38
CA ARG A 310 -11.77 15.22 -24.82
C ARG A 310 -11.16 15.34 -26.22
N HIS A 311 -11.78 16.15 -27.07
CA HIS A 311 -11.17 16.57 -28.33
C HIS A 311 -10.07 17.61 -28.10
N VAL A 312 -8.94 17.44 -28.77
CA VAL A 312 -7.85 18.43 -28.83
C VAL A 312 -7.43 18.66 -30.29
N ASP A 313 -6.82 19.81 -30.58
CA ASP A 313 -6.31 20.09 -31.93
C ASP A 313 -5.25 19.09 -32.38
N LYS A 314 -5.14 18.83 -33.70
CA LYS A 314 -4.11 17.94 -34.26
C LYS A 314 -2.68 18.36 -33.91
N ASN A 315 -2.45 19.64 -33.64
CA ASN A 315 -1.17 20.23 -33.25
C ASN A 315 -1.03 20.41 -31.73
N TYR A 316 -1.92 19.81 -30.93
CA TYR A 316 -1.88 19.92 -29.48
C TYR A 316 -0.59 19.30 -28.94
N TRP A 317 0.28 20.15 -28.41
CA TRP A 317 1.50 19.77 -27.69
C TRP A 317 1.67 20.70 -26.51
N HIS A 318 1.54 20.15 -25.30
CA HIS A 318 1.66 20.92 -24.07
C HIS A 318 2.38 20.07 -23.01
N ASP A 319 3.47 20.59 -22.43
CA ASP A 319 4.25 19.85 -21.41
C ASP A 319 3.41 19.55 -20.15
N SER A 320 2.45 20.43 -19.83
CA SER A 320 1.49 20.28 -18.73
C SER A 320 0.10 19.78 -19.20
N TYR A 321 0.06 18.83 -20.14
CA TYR A 321 -1.20 18.28 -20.67
C TYR A 321 -2.12 17.68 -19.57
N LYS A 322 -1.55 17.20 -18.45
CA LYS A 322 -2.32 16.69 -17.32
C LYS A 322 -3.05 17.82 -16.58
N GLU A 323 -2.38 18.94 -16.35
CA GLU A 323 -2.94 20.13 -15.71
C GLU A 323 -4.04 20.75 -16.58
N ASP A 324 -3.82 20.82 -17.89
CA ASP A 324 -4.83 21.26 -18.86
C ASP A 324 -6.07 20.33 -18.84
N MET A 325 -5.87 19.00 -18.83
CA MET A 325 -6.98 18.05 -18.69
C MET A 325 -7.75 18.25 -17.38
N LYS A 326 -7.06 18.47 -16.26
CA LYS A 326 -7.71 18.75 -14.96
C LYS A 326 -8.52 20.05 -15.01
N GLY A 327 -8.01 21.09 -15.67
CA GLY A 327 -8.72 22.35 -15.88
C GLY A 327 -10.04 22.14 -16.64
N PHE A 328 -9.97 21.40 -17.74
CA PHE A 328 -11.13 21.03 -18.54
C PHE A 328 -12.18 20.24 -17.74
N LEU A 329 -11.75 19.21 -17.02
CA LEU A 329 -12.66 18.40 -16.20
C LEU A 329 -13.40 19.26 -15.16
N LYS A 330 -12.70 20.17 -14.47
CA LYS A 330 -13.31 21.11 -13.51
C LYS A 330 -14.32 22.04 -14.17
N GLN A 331 -13.99 22.59 -15.35
CA GLN A 331 -14.86 23.49 -16.09
C GLN A 331 -16.18 22.80 -16.49
N HIS A 332 -16.14 21.49 -16.75
CA HIS A 332 -17.32 20.70 -17.09
C HIS A 332 -17.95 19.95 -15.90
N HIS A 333 -17.56 20.30 -14.67
CA HIS A 333 -18.12 19.75 -13.43
C HIS A 333 -17.90 18.23 -13.24
N PHE A 334 -16.84 17.67 -13.83
CA PHE A 334 -16.41 16.30 -13.52
C PHE A 334 -15.53 16.29 -12.27
N ASP A 335 -15.75 15.31 -11.38
CA ASP A 335 -14.86 15.07 -10.24
C ASP A 335 -13.58 14.38 -10.73
N ILE A 336 -12.45 15.08 -10.62
CA ILE A 336 -11.13 14.57 -11.03
C ILE A 336 -10.79 13.24 -10.35
N ASN A 337 -11.23 13.02 -9.11
CA ASN A 337 -10.87 11.82 -8.35
C ASN A 337 -11.70 10.59 -8.75
N GLU A 338 -12.87 10.80 -9.37
CA GLU A 338 -13.75 9.74 -9.87
C GLU A 338 -13.74 9.65 -11.42
N THR A 339 -12.87 10.42 -12.09
CA THR A 339 -12.84 10.51 -13.56
C THR A 339 -11.62 9.84 -14.17
N VAL A 340 -11.83 9.00 -15.19
CA VAL A 340 -10.79 8.67 -16.17
C VAL A 340 -10.86 9.64 -17.35
N GLY A 341 -9.77 10.38 -17.57
CA GLY A 341 -9.66 11.35 -18.65
C GLY A 341 -8.73 10.88 -19.77
N MET A 342 -9.21 10.89 -21.01
CA MET A 342 -8.43 10.68 -22.23
C MET A 342 -8.57 11.89 -23.16
N MET A 343 -7.65 12.01 -24.12
CA MET A 343 -7.64 13.07 -25.13
C MET A 343 -7.52 12.45 -26.52
N THR A 344 -8.09 13.09 -27.53
CA THR A 344 -7.97 12.63 -28.93
C THR A 344 -8.05 13.79 -29.92
N ALA A 345 -7.22 13.72 -30.97
CA ALA A 345 -7.32 14.63 -32.11
C ALA A 345 -8.45 14.26 -33.10
N VAL A 346 -9.16 13.17 -32.84
CA VAL A 346 -10.29 12.70 -33.66
C VAL A 346 -11.54 13.50 -33.32
N HIS A 347 -12.29 13.92 -34.35
CA HIS A 347 -13.61 14.49 -34.12
C HIS A 347 -14.54 13.45 -33.49
N LEU A 348 -15.11 13.79 -32.34
CA LEU A 348 -15.80 12.83 -31.48
C LEU A 348 -17.09 12.27 -32.07
N ARG A 349 -17.66 12.93 -33.09
CA ARG A 349 -18.79 12.39 -33.89
C ARG A 349 -18.41 11.09 -34.63
N LYS A 350 -17.11 10.80 -34.76
CA LYS A 350 -16.55 9.58 -35.35
C LYS A 350 -16.34 8.46 -34.33
N ALA A 351 -16.71 8.67 -33.05
CA ALA A 351 -16.76 7.59 -32.08
C ALA A 351 -17.71 6.48 -32.56
N ALA A 352 -17.35 5.24 -32.26
CA ALA A 352 -18.23 4.09 -32.43
C ALA A 352 -18.39 3.43 -31.06
N TYR A 353 -19.59 2.95 -30.76
CA TYR A 353 -19.85 2.21 -29.53
C TYR A 353 -20.83 1.07 -29.77
N ARG A 354 -20.72 0.02 -28.97
CA ARG A 354 -21.49 -1.20 -29.14
C ARG A 354 -21.69 -1.92 -27.82
N PHE A 355 -22.90 -2.41 -27.63
CA PHE A 355 -23.23 -3.37 -26.58
C PHE A 355 -23.18 -4.79 -27.18
N VAL A 356 -22.45 -5.70 -26.53
CA VAL A 356 -22.33 -7.10 -26.95
C VAL A 356 -22.58 -7.98 -25.74
N GLU A 357 -23.43 -8.97 -25.93
CA GLU A 357 -23.76 -10.00 -24.94
C GLU A 357 -23.51 -11.38 -25.54
N ILE A 358 -22.71 -12.19 -24.85
CA ILE A 358 -22.41 -13.57 -25.20
C ILE A 358 -22.52 -14.38 -23.91
N GLU A 359 -23.37 -15.41 -23.93
CA GLU A 359 -23.72 -16.21 -22.75
C GLU A 359 -24.25 -15.31 -21.62
N ASP A 360 -23.64 -15.33 -20.45
CA ASP A 360 -24.00 -14.53 -19.27
C ASP A 360 -23.12 -13.27 -19.12
N VAL A 361 -22.38 -12.89 -20.16
CA VAL A 361 -21.45 -11.76 -20.14
C VAL A 361 -21.85 -10.68 -21.14
N SER A 362 -22.13 -9.48 -20.61
CA SER A 362 -22.31 -8.29 -21.44
C SER A 362 -21.19 -7.27 -21.25
N VAL A 363 -20.80 -6.66 -22.37
CA VAL A 363 -19.84 -5.57 -22.42
C VAL A 363 -20.37 -4.42 -23.25
N PHE A 364 -20.02 -3.22 -22.84
CA PHE A 364 -20.20 -2.01 -23.62
C PHE A 364 -18.85 -1.44 -24.00
N VAL A 365 -18.62 -1.18 -25.28
CA VAL A 365 -17.34 -0.72 -25.80
C VAL A 365 -17.52 0.60 -26.52
N VAL A 366 -16.58 1.53 -26.32
CA VAL A 366 -16.49 2.81 -27.04
C VAL A 366 -15.09 2.94 -27.63
N VAL A 367 -14.99 3.26 -28.93
CA VAL A 367 -13.72 3.48 -29.61
C VAL A 367 -13.75 4.82 -30.34
N THR A 368 -12.69 5.60 -30.19
CA THR A 368 -12.36 6.71 -31.09
C THR A 368 -11.01 6.43 -31.75
N ALA A 369 -10.99 6.22 -33.07
CA ALA A 369 -9.80 5.81 -33.80
C ALA A 369 -9.33 6.87 -34.81
N GLY A 370 -8.10 7.34 -34.65
CA GLY A 370 -7.41 8.23 -35.59
C GLY A 370 -6.05 7.66 -35.98
N VAL A 371 -5.82 7.49 -37.28
CA VAL A 371 -4.59 6.84 -37.82
C VAL A 371 -3.60 7.84 -38.43
N GLY A 372 -3.72 9.13 -38.08
CA GLY A 372 -2.86 10.19 -38.63
C GLY A 372 -1.37 10.00 -38.33
N ASN A 373 -1.05 9.32 -37.22
CA ASN A 373 0.30 8.86 -36.89
C ASN A 373 0.27 7.39 -36.46
N ALA A 374 -0.07 6.52 -37.40
CA ALA A 374 -0.04 5.08 -37.20
C ALA A 374 1.40 4.57 -37.08
N VAL A 375 1.65 3.62 -36.18
CA VAL A 375 3.01 3.15 -35.85
C VAL A 375 3.05 1.63 -35.88
N ASP A 376 4.09 1.08 -36.52
CA ASP A 376 4.52 -0.29 -36.32
C ASP A 376 5.41 -0.37 -35.09
N VAL A 377 4.91 -0.97 -34.01
CA VAL A 377 5.63 -1.04 -32.73
C VAL A 377 6.99 -1.76 -32.86
N SER A 378 7.14 -2.69 -33.81
CA SER A 378 8.39 -3.42 -34.02
C SER A 378 9.49 -2.56 -34.64
N ARG A 379 9.13 -1.43 -35.26
CA ARG A 379 10.03 -0.48 -35.92
C ARG A 379 9.90 0.94 -35.37
N ALA A 380 9.25 1.10 -34.21
CA ALA A 380 9.00 2.41 -33.60
C ALA A 380 10.29 3.21 -33.30
N VAL A 381 11.44 2.55 -33.15
CA VAL A 381 12.75 3.19 -32.96
C VAL A 381 13.22 4.04 -34.15
N GLU A 382 12.63 3.83 -35.34
CA GLU A 382 12.92 4.60 -36.55
C GLU A 382 12.22 5.97 -36.54
N HIS A 383 11.19 6.15 -35.71
CA HIS A 383 10.49 7.43 -35.57
C HIS A 383 11.34 8.43 -34.79
N SER A 384 11.38 9.68 -35.26
CA SER A 384 12.04 10.78 -34.52
C SER A 384 11.22 11.15 -33.26
N ARG A 385 11.87 11.66 -32.21
CA ARG A 385 11.21 12.10 -30.95
C ARG A 385 10.20 13.25 -31.10
N ALA A 386 10.02 13.82 -32.30
CA ALA A 386 9.01 14.84 -32.56
C ALA A 386 7.63 14.16 -32.68
N PHE A 387 6.96 13.99 -31.54
CA PHE A 387 5.67 13.31 -31.44
C PHE A 387 4.56 14.13 -32.11
N LEU A 388 4.02 13.65 -33.23
CA LEU A 388 2.67 14.01 -33.64
C LEU A 388 1.69 13.06 -32.94
N PRO A 389 0.64 13.56 -32.26
CA PRO A 389 -0.33 12.70 -31.59
C PRO A 389 -1.18 11.95 -32.64
N GLY A 390 -1.07 10.63 -32.63
CA GLY A 390 -2.04 9.71 -33.19
C GLY A 390 -2.65 8.94 -32.01
N THR A 391 -3.96 8.72 -32.03
CA THR A 391 -4.63 8.14 -30.86
C THR A 391 -5.78 7.23 -31.26
N ILE A 392 -5.75 6.01 -30.73
CA ILE A 392 -6.92 5.14 -30.64
C ILE A 392 -7.25 4.98 -29.15
N ASN A 393 -8.35 5.58 -28.71
CA ASN A 393 -8.87 5.41 -27.35
C ASN A 393 -9.93 4.33 -27.36
N THR A 394 -9.77 3.32 -26.49
CA THR A 394 -10.67 2.18 -26.35
C THR A 394 -11.17 2.09 -24.92
N TRP A 395 -12.48 2.18 -24.73
CA TRP A 395 -13.14 1.96 -23.45
C TRP A 395 -13.90 0.65 -23.50
N VAL A 396 -13.70 -0.19 -22.49
CA VAL A 396 -14.42 -1.44 -22.31
C VAL A 396 -15.05 -1.43 -20.93
N PHE A 397 -16.37 -1.54 -20.88
CA PHE A 397 -17.17 -1.63 -19.67
C PHE A 397 -17.76 -3.03 -19.58
N ALA A 398 -17.35 -3.82 -18.58
CA ALA A 398 -17.86 -5.16 -18.35
C ALA A 398 -18.95 -5.13 -17.25
N ASN A 399 -20.13 -5.64 -17.57
CA ASN A 399 -21.24 -5.77 -16.62
C ASN A 399 -21.07 -7.08 -15.85
N GLY A 400 -20.18 -7.07 -14.85
CA GLY A 400 -19.79 -8.28 -14.16
C GLY A 400 -18.77 -8.04 -13.05
N TYR A 401 -18.47 -9.11 -12.31
CA TYR A 401 -17.32 -9.15 -11.42
C TYR A 401 -16.11 -9.71 -12.15
N LEU A 402 -15.02 -8.95 -12.22
CA LEU A 402 -13.78 -9.37 -12.85
C LEU A 402 -12.67 -9.60 -11.81
N SER A 403 -11.97 -10.74 -11.94
CA SER A 403 -10.70 -10.99 -11.25
C SER A 403 -9.59 -10.05 -11.78
N GLU A 404 -8.50 -9.88 -11.03
CA GLU A 404 -7.35 -9.10 -11.52
C GLU A 404 -6.74 -9.69 -12.79
N GLU A 405 -6.72 -11.01 -12.90
CA GLU A 405 -6.29 -11.72 -14.12
C GLU A 405 -7.20 -11.39 -15.31
N ALA A 406 -8.53 -11.36 -15.11
CA ALA A 406 -9.49 -11.01 -16.15
C ALA A 406 -9.30 -9.57 -16.64
N PHE A 407 -8.99 -8.61 -15.76
CA PHE A 407 -8.67 -7.23 -16.18
C PHE A 407 -7.44 -7.19 -17.09
N VAL A 408 -6.37 -7.89 -16.73
CA VAL A 408 -5.13 -7.92 -17.54
C VAL A 408 -5.40 -8.58 -18.90
N GLN A 409 -6.07 -9.73 -18.91
CA GLN A 409 -6.42 -10.42 -20.16
C GLN A 409 -7.37 -9.59 -21.03
N SER A 410 -8.27 -8.79 -20.43
CA SER A 410 -9.17 -7.90 -21.16
C SER A 410 -8.39 -6.82 -21.94
N VAL A 411 -7.33 -6.26 -21.35
CA VAL A 411 -6.43 -5.31 -22.03
C VAL A 411 -5.73 -5.97 -23.22
N MET A 412 -5.26 -7.21 -23.05
CA MET A 412 -4.61 -7.97 -24.13
C MET A 412 -5.60 -8.22 -25.28
N THR A 413 -6.77 -8.79 -24.98
CA THR A 413 -7.82 -9.10 -25.96
C THR A 413 -8.29 -7.85 -26.71
N ALA A 414 -8.48 -6.73 -26.02
CA ALA A 414 -8.84 -5.46 -26.66
C ALA A 414 -7.72 -4.96 -27.60
N THR A 415 -6.46 -5.09 -27.19
CA THR A 415 -5.31 -4.68 -28.01
C THR A 415 -5.17 -5.54 -29.26
N GLU A 416 -5.30 -6.86 -29.14
CA GLU A 416 -5.27 -7.80 -30.27
C GLU A 416 -6.40 -7.54 -31.27
N ALA A 417 -7.62 -7.31 -30.79
CA ALA A 417 -8.77 -6.98 -31.62
C ALA A 417 -8.57 -5.66 -32.40
N LYS A 418 -8.04 -4.62 -31.73
CA LYS A 418 -7.67 -3.35 -32.37
C LYS A 418 -6.60 -3.55 -33.45
N VAL A 419 -5.53 -4.31 -33.15
CA VAL A 419 -4.46 -4.61 -34.12
C VAL A 419 -5.03 -5.32 -35.35
N LYS A 420 -5.90 -6.30 -35.14
CA LYS A 420 -6.56 -7.02 -36.22
C LYS A 420 -7.43 -6.09 -37.08
N ALA A 421 -8.15 -5.14 -36.46
CA ALA A 421 -8.92 -4.14 -37.19
C ALA A 421 -8.04 -3.23 -38.05
N LEU A 422 -6.90 -2.77 -37.53
CA LEU A 422 -5.92 -1.97 -38.29
C LEU A 422 -5.36 -2.74 -39.49
N PHE A 423 -5.00 -4.01 -39.29
CA PHE A 423 -4.51 -4.88 -40.35
C PHE A 423 -5.55 -5.08 -41.46
N ASP A 424 -6.80 -5.38 -41.11
CA ASP A 424 -7.88 -5.60 -42.08
C ASP A 424 -8.25 -4.30 -42.83
N LYS A 425 -8.12 -3.14 -42.17
CA LYS A 425 -8.22 -1.81 -42.80
C LYS A 425 -6.98 -1.37 -43.54
N LYS A 426 -5.96 -2.23 -43.60
CA LYS A 426 -4.69 -2.00 -44.29
C LYS A 426 -3.99 -0.71 -43.83
N VAL A 427 -4.08 -0.39 -42.54
CA VAL A 427 -3.41 0.78 -41.97
C VAL A 427 -1.91 0.53 -41.94
N LYS A 428 -1.14 1.47 -42.50
CA LYS A 428 0.31 1.40 -42.58
C LYS A 428 0.95 2.50 -41.76
N ASP A 429 2.13 2.20 -41.24
CA ASP A 429 3.04 3.20 -40.70
C ASP A 429 3.49 4.13 -41.87
N PRO A 430 3.31 5.46 -41.75
CA PRO A 430 3.62 6.38 -42.83
C PRO A 430 5.13 6.49 -43.10
N LEU A 431 5.98 6.19 -42.13
CA LEU A 431 7.44 6.25 -42.25
C LEU A 431 8.01 4.96 -42.82
N THR A 432 7.64 3.82 -42.23
CA THR A 432 8.28 2.53 -42.55
C THR A 432 7.51 1.74 -43.62
N HIS A 433 6.28 2.16 -43.93
CA HIS A 433 5.33 1.52 -44.85
C HIS A 433 4.96 0.08 -44.50
N SER A 434 5.32 -0.40 -43.30
CA SER A 434 4.88 -1.67 -42.74
C SER A 434 3.48 -1.56 -42.13
N TRP A 435 2.93 -2.69 -41.66
CA TRP A 435 1.61 -2.73 -41.03
C TRP A 435 1.64 -2.07 -39.66
N ALA A 436 0.75 -1.11 -39.43
CA ALA A 436 0.64 -0.48 -38.12
C ALA A 436 -0.02 -1.41 -37.11
N THR A 437 0.48 -1.40 -35.88
CA THR A 437 -0.09 -2.13 -34.73
C THR A 437 -0.83 -1.19 -33.76
N GLY A 438 -0.69 0.12 -33.96
CA GLY A 438 -1.32 1.13 -33.13
C GLY A 438 -0.96 2.52 -33.61
N THR A 439 -0.96 3.46 -32.69
CA THR A 439 -0.53 4.84 -32.90
C THR A 439 0.43 5.29 -31.80
N SER A 440 0.95 6.52 -31.89
CA SER A 440 1.94 7.04 -30.93
C SER A 440 1.42 7.16 -29.49
N THR A 441 0.11 7.32 -29.26
CA THR A 441 -0.46 7.53 -27.93
C THR A 441 -1.75 6.75 -27.68
N ASP A 442 -1.84 5.50 -28.16
CA ASP A 442 -3.01 4.64 -27.89
C ASP A 442 -3.29 4.52 -26.39
N SER A 443 -4.56 4.54 -26.01
CA SER A 443 -5.00 4.37 -24.63
C SER A 443 -6.16 3.38 -24.54
N VAL A 444 -6.13 2.55 -23.50
CA VAL A 444 -7.18 1.57 -23.22
C VAL A 444 -7.57 1.64 -21.75
N LEU A 445 -8.86 1.49 -21.47
CA LEU A 445 -9.36 1.25 -20.12
C LEU A 445 -10.32 0.07 -20.13
N ILE A 446 -10.27 -0.70 -19.04
CA ILE A 446 -11.23 -1.75 -18.71
C ILE A 446 -11.87 -1.35 -17.38
N ALA A 447 -13.19 -1.21 -17.34
CA ALA A 447 -13.96 -0.88 -16.16
C ALA A 447 -15.02 -1.97 -15.92
N ALA A 448 -15.27 -2.34 -14.67
CA ALA A 448 -16.25 -3.37 -14.33
C ALA A 448 -17.14 -2.94 -13.15
N THR A 449 -18.41 -3.33 -13.21
CA THR A 449 -19.40 -3.02 -12.16
C THR A 449 -19.09 -3.72 -10.83
N GLN A 450 -18.30 -4.79 -10.85
CA GLN A 450 -18.01 -5.65 -9.70
C GLN A 450 -19.29 -6.24 -9.06
N ARG A 451 -20.34 -6.42 -9.89
CA ARG A 451 -21.63 -7.02 -9.55
C ARG A 451 -22.03 -8.02 -10.63
N GLY A 452 -22.81 -9.04 -10.28
CA GLY A 452 -23.26 -10.07 -11.22
C GLY A 452 -22.27 -11.22 -11.37
N ALA A 453 -22.25 -11.85 -12.55
CA ALA A 453 -21.47 -13.05 -12.82
C ALA A 453 -19.96 -12.82 -12.63
N HIS A 454 -19.29 -13.81 -12.02
CA HIS A 454 -17.85 -13.77 -11.76
C HIS A 454 -17.06 -14.29 -12.96
N GLN A 455 -16.31 -13.41 -13.59
CA GLN A 455 -15.41 -13.68 -14.70
C GLN A 455 -13.98 -13.83 -14.18
N ALA A 456 -13.53 -15.08 -14.11
CA ALA A 456 -12.17 -15.41 -13.69
C ALA A 456 -11.13 -15.09 -14.77
N PHE A 457 -11.52 -15.15 -16.05
CA PHE A 457 -10.64 -15.03 -17.21
C PHE A 457 -11.30 -14.22 -18.34
N ALA A 458 -10.48 -13.50 -19.11
CA ALA A 458 -10.90 -12.72 -20.28
C ALA A 458 -10.05 -13.03 -21.54
N GLY A 459 -9.38 -14.19 -21.56
CA GLY A 459 -8.67 -14.67 -22.74
C GLY A 459 -9.61 -14.82 -23.95
N THR A 460 -9.06 -14.78 -25.16
CA THR A 460 -9.81 -14.61 -26.42
C THR A 460 -10.95 -15.61 -26.67
N ILE A 461 -10.92 -16.79 -26.06
CA ILE A 461 -11.97 -17.81 -26.18
C ILE A 461 -13.00 -17.78 -25.04
N SER A 462 -12.72 -17.10 -23.92
CA SER A 462 -13.70 -16.98 -22.83
C SER A 462 -14.87 -16.10 -23.26
N PRO A 463 -16.08 -16.25 -22.69
CA PRO A 463 -17.23 -15.42 -23.06
C PRO A 463 -16.94 -13.91 -22.96
N LEU A 464 -16.28 -13.48 -21.89
CA LEU A 464 -15.79 -12.11 -21.74
C LEU A 464 -14.81 -11.71 -22.83
N GLY A 465 -13.81 -12.54 -23.14
CA GLY A 465 -12.85 -12.26 -24.20
C GLY A 465 -13.48 -12.20 -25.59
N GLN A 466 -14.42 -13.09 -25.90
CA GLN A 466 -15.17 -13.07 -27.16
C GLN A 466 -15.98 -11.78 -27.31
N SER A 467 -16.69 -11.37 -26.26
CA SER A 467 -17.49 -10.15 -26.22
C SER A 467 -16.62 -8.90 -26.44
N ILE A 468 -15.49 -8.81 -25.71
CA ILE A 468 -14.53 -7.71 -25.86
C ILE A 468 -13.93 -7.71 -27.27
N GLY A 469 -13.42 -8.85 -27.73
CA GLY A 469 -12.72 -8.97 -29.00
C GLY A 469 -13.63 -8.59 -30.17
N LYS A 470 -14.87 -9.07 -30.18
CA LYS A 470 -15.88 -8.72 -31.19
C LYS A 470 -16.21 -7.23 -31.15
N ALA A 471 -16.57 -6.70 -29.98
CA ALA A 471 -17.00 -5.32 -29.84
C ALA A 471 -15.89 -4.32 -30.19
N VAL A 472 -14.66 -4.54 -29.70
CA VAL A 472 -13.51 -3.67 -29.99
C VAL A 472 -13.15 -3.73 -31.47
N TYR A 473 -13.12 -4.91 -32.09
CA TYR A 473 -12.85 -5.04 -33.52
C TYR A 473 -13.87 -4.26 -34.35
N GLU A 474 -15.17 -4.51 -34.15
CA GLU A 474 -16.25 -3.88 -34.91
C GLU A 474 -16.29 -2.35 -34.71
N CYS A 475 -16.17 -1.87 -33.46
CA CYS A 475 -16.11 -0.43 -33.16
C CYS A 475 -14.87 0.24 -33.77
N THR A 476 -13.72 -0.43 -33.76
CA THR A 476 -12.49 0.11 -34.37
C THR A 476 -12.67 0.27 -35.88
N ILE A 477 -13.18 -0.76 -36.56
CA ILE A 477 -13.50 -0.74 -38.00
C ILE A 477 -14.44 0.43 -38.33
N GLU A 478 -15.54 0.54 -37.60
CA GLU A 478 -16.57 1.57 -37.80
C GLU A 478 -16.02 2.99 -37.58
N SER A 479 -15.23 3.20 -36.52
CA SER A 479 -14.63 4.50 -36.22
C SER A 479 -13.62 4.91 -37.31
N LEU A 480 -12.81 3.98 -37.81
CA LEU A 480 -11.88 4.22 -38.92
C LEU A 480 -12.59 4.57 -40.23
N GLU A 481 -13.70 3.90 -40.55
CA GLU A 481 -14.51 4.21 -41.73
C GLU A 481 -15.10 5.63 -41.66
N LYS A 482 -15.69 5.99 -40.52
CA LYS A 482 -16.17 7.37 -40.26
C LYS A 482 -15.04 8.40 -40.34
N SER A 483 -13.82 8.00 -39.99
CA SER A 483 -12.63 8.83 -40.10
C SER A 483 -12.20 9.06 -41.55
N GLY A 484 -12.23 8.03 -42.40
CA GLY A 484 -11.80 8.08 -43.80
C GLY A 484 -12.80 8.74 -44.77
N THR A 485 -14.10 8.77 -44.45
CA THR A 485 -15.13 9.36 -45.34
C THR A 485 -15.10 10.89 -45.44
N GLY A 486 -14.21 11.59 -44.73
CA GLY A 486 -14.08 13.06 -44.75
C GLY A 486 -12.71 13.60 -45.16
N GLU A 487 -11.75 12.75 -45.53
CA GLU A 487 -10.40 13.13 -45.98
C GLU A 487 -10.13 12.68 -47.43
N ARG A 488 -11.12 12.83 -48.32
CA ARG A 488 -10.84 12.99 -49.76
C ARG A 488 -10.83 14.49 -50.03
N ILE A 489 -9.64 14.96 -50.44
CA ILE A 489 -9.24 16.32 -50.82
C ILE A 489 -10.36 17.11 -51.51
#